data_AF-A0A0Q5BZ23-F1
#
_entry.id   AF-A0A0Q5BZ23-F1
#
_cell.length_a   1.000
_cell.length_b   1.000
_cell.length_c   1.000
_cell.angle_alpha   90.00
_cell.angle_beta   90.00
_cell.angle_gamma   90.00
#
_symmetry.space_group_name_H-M   'P 1'
#
loop_
_entity.id
_entity.type
_entity.pdbx_description
1 polymer ?
#
loop_
_entity_poly.entity_id
_entity_poly.type
_entity_poly.pdbx_seq_one_letter_code
_entity_poly.pdbx_strand_id
1 'polypeptide(L)'
;MPEDAYDAADARHLEGMPLPRARPAGHVEDRYPVEDGPGSGERVELVVRVLRGTARSTVIVADPATGRALAQDVVPHGGEAGAAAAAVYAALKKANACL
;
A
#
# COMPACT_ATOMS: atom_id res chain seq x y z
N MET A 1 39.28 13.06 -21.29
CA MET A 1 39.59 11.89 -20.45
C MET A 1 38.30 11.49 -19.72
N PRO A 2 37.95 10.19 -19.69
CA PRO A 2 36.61 9.65 -19.39
C PRO A 2 36.58 8.86 -18.06
N GLU A 3 35.51 8.88 -17.24
CA GLU A 3 35.43 7.91 -16.11
C GLU A 3 34.08 7.75 -15.38
N ASP A 4 32.95 7.82 -16.09
CA ASP A 4 31.72 7.15 -15.60
C ASP A 4 31.34 5.99 -16.52
N ALA A 5 32.37 5.25 -16.96
CA ALA A 5 32.18 3.90 -17.46
C ALA A 5 31.75 3.05 -16.26
N TYR A 6 30.47 2.70 -16.20
CA TYR A 6 29.97 1.67 -15.30
C TYR A 6 30.89 0.46 -15.41
N ASP A 7 31.64 0.15 -14.36
CA ASP A 7 32.54 -0.98 -14.36
C ASP A 7 31.69 -2.24 -14.46
N ALA A 8 31.85 -3.00 -15.55
CA ALA A 8 31.15 -4.26 -15.76
C ALA A 8 31.46 -5.30 -14.67
N ALA A 9 32.47 -5.03 -13.82
CA ALA A 9 32.74 -5.80 -12.61
C ALA A 9 31.68 -5.61 -11.51
N ASP A 10 31.05 -4.43 -11.36
CA ASP A 10 30.01 -4.21 -10.34
C ASP A 10 28.71 -4.96 -10.67
N ALA A 11 28.43 -5.19 -11.96
CA ALA A 11 27.30 -6.00 -12.40
C ALA A 11 27.44 -7.48 -11.99
N ARG A 12 28.68 -7.98 -11.81
CA ARG A 12 28.94 -9.36 -11.40
C ARG A 12 28.71 -9.60 -9.90
N HIS A 13 28.59 -8.54 -9.10
CA HIS A 13 28.28 -8.68 -7.67
C HIS A 13 26.79 -9.02 -7.41
N LEU A 14 25.93 -8.89 -8.42
CA LEU A 14 24.50 -9.21 -8.34
C LEU A 14 24.16 -10.64 -8.78
N GLU A 15 25.04 -11.34 -9.50
CA GLU A 15 24.79 -12.70 -10.02
C GLU A 15 24.71 -13.77 -8.92
N GLY A 16 25.11 -13.45 -7.68
CA GLY A 16 25.03 -14.35 -6.52
C GLY A 16 24.12 -13.86 -5.39
N MET A 17 23.49 -12.68 -5.51
CA MET A 17 22.57 -12.22 -4.47
C MET A 17 21.24 -12.96 -4.63
N PRO A 18 20.74 -13.62 -3.56
CA PRO A 18 19.41 -14.20 -3.62
C PRO A 18 18.44 -13.07 -3.96
N LEU A 19 17.71 -13.24 -5.07
CA LEU A 19 16.60 -12.36 -5.43
C LEU A 19 15.77 -12.12 -4.17
N PRO A 20 15.33 -10.87 -3.89
CA PRO A 20 14.47 -10.60 -2.76
C PRO A 20 13.34 -11.62 -2.80
N ARG A 21 13.25 -12.43 -1.74
CA ARG A 21 12.33 -13.57 -1.69
C ARG A 21 10.99 -13.12 -2.26
N ALA A 22 10.54 -13.79 -3.32
CA ALA A 22 9.23 -13.56 -3.90
C ALA A 22 8.24 -13.47 -2.74
N ARG A 23 7.53 -12.33 -2.66
CA ARG A 23 6.56 -12.03 -1.61
C ARG A 23 5.72 -13.30 -1.38
N PRO A 24 5.63 -13.85 -0.16
CA PRO A 24 4.94 -15.12 0.05
C PRO A 24 3.51 -14.98 -0.49
N ALA A 25 3.19 -15.83 -1.47
CA ALA A 25 1.86 -15.97 -2.03
C ALA A 25 0.98 -16.61 -0.96
N GLY A 26 0.50 -15.81 -0.02
CA GLY A 26 -0.22 -16.31 1.14
C GLY A 26 -0.15 -15.40 2.36
N HIS A 27 -0.27 -14.08 2.18
CA HIS A 27 -0.84 -13.31 3.28
C HIS A 27 -2.29 -13.76 3.39
N VAL A 28 -2.53 -14.71 4.29
CA VAL A 28 -3.89 -15.07 4.68
C VAL A 28 -4.42 -13.81 5.37
N GLU A 29 -5.32 -13.11 4.69
CA GLU A 29 -6.19 -12.16 5.35
C GLU A 29 -6.96 -12.97 6.39
N ASP A 30 -6.53 -12.88 7.66
CA ASP A 30 -7.37 -13.30 8.77
C ASP A 30 -8.61 -12.40 8.75
N ARG A 31 -9.60 -12.83 7.98
CA ARG A 31 -10.93 -12.24 7.97
C ARG A 31 -11.51 -12.52 9.33
N TYR A 32 -11.45 -11.55 10.23
CA TYR A 32 -12.21 -11.61 11.47
C TYR A 32 -13.69 -11.79 11.09
N PRO A 33 -14.33 -12.91 11.48
CA PRO A 33 -15.76 -13.07 11.30
C PRO A 33 -16.44 -12.17 12.33
N VAL A 34 -16.53 -10.88 12.03
CA VAL A 34 -17.46 -9.99 12.70
C VAL A 34 -18.77 -10.17 11.98
N GLU A 35 -19.72 -10.86 12.61
CA GLU A 35 -21.11 -10.73 12.21
C GLU A 35 -21.49 -9.26 12.40
N ASP A 36 -21.86 -8.63 11.29
CA ASP A 36 -22.34 -7.28 11.27
C ASP A 36 -23.55 -7.16 12.23
N GLY A 37 -23.47 -6.22 13.19
CA GLY A 37 -24.54 -6.03 14.17
C GLY A 37 -25.87 -5.60 13.54
N PRO A 38 -27.01 -5.76 14.26
CA PRO A 38 -28.31 -5.34 13.75
C PRO A 38 -28.30 -3.85 13.36
N GLY A 39 -28.67 -3.55 12.11
CA GLY A 39 -28.62 -2.21 11.53
C GLY A 39 -27.37 -1.91 10.69
N SER A 40 -26.48 -2.88 10.48
CA SER A 40 -25.39 -2.74 9.50
C SER A 40 -25.92 -2.62 8.07
N GLY A 41 -25.38 -1.65 7.33
CA GLY A 41 -25.74 -1.34 5.96
C GLY A 41 -24.81 -2.00 4.95
N GLU A 42 -24.43 -1.24 3.91
CA GLU A 42 -23.47 -1.69 2.91
C GLU A 42 -22.07 -1.92 3.51
N ARG A 43 -21.48 -3.08 3.20
CA ARG A 43 -20.10 -3.41 3.59
C ARG A 43 -19.12 -2.80 2.58
N VAL A 44 -18.21 -1.97 3.07
CA VAL A 44 -17.13 -1.39 2.26
C VAL A 44 -15.79 -2.03 2.64
N GLU A 45 -15.12 -2.63 1.66
CA GLU A 45 -13.78 -3.21 1.85
C GLU A 45 -12.73 -2.31 1.20
N LEU A 46 -11.64 -2.03 1.92
CA LEU A 46 -10.55 -1.17 1.46
C LEU A 46 -9.20 -1.79 1.81
N VAL A 47 -8.24 -1.65 0.89
CA VAL A 47 -6.85 -2.06 1.12
C VAL A 47 -6.01 -0.83 1.35
N VAL A 48 -5.32 -0.79 2.50
CA VAL A 48 -4.32 0.24 2.81
C VAL A 48 -2.93 -0.34 2.62
N ARG A 49 -2.12 0.31 1.78
CA ARG A 49 -0.70 -0.03 1.57
C ARG A 49 0.16 1.15 1.99
N VAL A 50 1.19 0.86 2.78
CA VAL A 50 2.18 1.86 3.21
C VAL A 50 3.54 1.45 2.68
N LEU A 51 4.08 2.25 1.77
CA LEU A 51 5.43 2.09 1.24
C LEU A 51 6.34 3.02 2.03
N ARG A 52 7.16 2.45 2.92
CA ARG A 52 8.06 3.22 3.78
C ARG A 52 9.36 3.52 3.04
N GLY A 53 9.61 4.79 2.72
CA GLY A 53 10.89 5.26 2.16
C GLY A 53 11.86 5.71 3.25
N THR A 54 13.01 6.27 2.86
CA THR A 54 14.05 6.73 3.81
C THR A 54 13.66 8.01 4.54
N ALA A 55 13.02 8.97 3.87
CA ALA A 55 12.58 10.25 4.46
C ALA A 55 11.06 10.43 4.49
N ARG A 56 10.34 9.74 3.61
CA ARG A 56 8.89 9.86 3.43
C ARG A 56 8.28 8.49 3.19
N SER A 57 7.02 8.35 3.55
CA SER A 57 6.20 7.18 3.27
C SER A 57 5.14 7.53 2.25
N THR A 58 4.81 6.58 1.38
CA THR A 58 3.66 6.68 0.47
C THR A 58 2.53 5.82 1.03
N VAL A 59 1.38 6.43 1.29
CA VAL A 59 0.16 5.75 1.72
C VAL A 59 -0.78 5.67 0.53
N ILE A 60 -1.27 4.47 0.25
CA ILE A 60 -2.21 4.20 -0.84
C ILE A 60 -3.43 3.51 -0.23
N VAL A 61 -4.61 4.07 -0.49
CA VAL A 61 -5.89 3.42 -0.18
C VAL A 61 -6.53 3.03 -1.50
N ALA A 62 -6.86 1.76 -1.66
CA ALA A 62 -7.35 1.20 -2.91
C ALA A 62 -8.56 0.32 -2.69
N ASP A 63 -9.39 0.25 -3.74
CA ASP A 63 -10.44 -0.76 -3.85
C ASP A 63 -9.79 -2.14 -4.16
N PRO A 64 -10.01 -3.16 -3.33
CA PRO A 64 -9.45 -4.49 -3.55
C PRO A 64 -9.94 -5.15 -4.83
N ALA A 65 -11.18 -4.91 -5.26
CA ALA A 65 -11.79 -5.57 -6.40
C ALA A 65 -11.24 -5.06 -7.73
N THR A 66 -11.04 -3.74 -7.83
CA THR A 66 -10.54 -3.12 -9.07
C THR A 66 -9.04 -2.85 -9.05
N GLY A 67 -8.42 -2.88 -7.87
CA GLY A 67 -7.02 -2.48 -7.66
C GLY A 67 -6.76 -0.98 -7.87
N ARG A 68 -7.81 -0.18 -8.08
CA ARG A 68 -7.67 1.27 -8.32
C ARG A 68 -7.39 2.00 -7.01
N ALA A 69 -6.40 2.89 -7.05
CA ALA A 69 -6.14 3.80 -5.94
C ALA A 69 -7.27 4.82 -5.82
N LEU A 70 -7.90 4.85 -4.65
CA LEU A 70 -8.89 5.86 -4.26
C LEU A 70 -8.19 7.11 -3.70
N ALA A 71 -7.03 6.90 -3.07
CA ALA A 71 -6.14 7.96 -2.57
C ALA A 71 -4.68 7.50 -2.63
N GLN A 72 -3.78 8.46 -2.84
CA GLN A 72 -2.33 8.26 -2.79
C GLN A 72 -1.67 9.53 -2.23
N ASP A 73 -1.08 9.42 -1.04
CA ASP A 73 -0.44 10.53 -0.35
C ASP A 73 1.01 10.20 -0.01
N VAL A 74 1.89 11.18 -0.12
CA VAL A 74 3.28 11.09 0.32
C VAL A 74 3.44 11.95 1.56
N VAL A 75 3.76 11.31 2.68
CA VAL A 75 3.83 11.96 4.00
C VAL A 75 5.19 11.77 4.66
N PRO A 76 5.60 12.68 5.57
CA PRO A 76 6.72 12.43 6.46
C PRO A 76 6.47 11.19 7.32
N HIS A 77 7.55 10.58 7.81
CA HIS A 77 7.46 9.47 8.76
C HIS A 77 6.67 9.86 10.01
N GLY A 78 5.81 8.95 10.46
CA GLY A 78 4.91 9.15 11.59
C GLY A 78 3.54 9.74 11.20
N GLY A 79 3.38 10.21 9.97
CA GLY A 79 2.11 10.75 9.44
C GLY A 79 1.21 9.69 8.78
N GLU A 80 1.67 8.46 8.63
CA GLU A 80 1.03 7.45 7.78
C GLU A 80 -0.36 7.06 8.27
N ALA A 81 -0.52 6.89 9.58
CA ALA A 81 -1.81 6.51 10.18
C ALA A 81 -2.86 7.62 9.99
N GLY A 82 -2.47 8.89 10.15
CA GLY A 82 -3.35 10.03 9.93
C GLY A 82 -3.77 10.14 8.46
N ALA A 83 -2.83 9.98 7.53
CA ALA A 83 -3.12 9.97 6.11
C ALA A 83 -4.05 8.82 5.70
N ALA A 84 -3.79 7.60 6.19
CA ALA A 84 -4.64 6.45 5.94
C ALA A 84 -6.06 6.65 6.47
N ALA A 85 -6.20 7.15 7.70
CA ALA A 85 -7.50 7.43 8.30
C ALA A 85 -8.29 8.50 7.53
N ALA A 86 -7.62 9.58 7.12
CA ALA A 86 -8.24 10.65 6.33
C ALA A 86 -8.71 10.14 4.96
N ALA A 87 -7.89 9.32 4.29
CA ALA A 87 -8.22 8.72 3.00
C ALA A 87 -9.39 7.74 3.10
N VAL A 88 -9.42 6.87 4.11
CA VAL A 88 -10.53 5.96 4.38
C VAL A 88 -11.82 6.73 4.66
N TYR A 89 -11.76 7.75 5.52
CA TYR A 89 -12.91 8.59 5.81
C TYR A 89 -13.47 9.27 4.56
N ALA A 90 -12.60 9.81 3.70
CA ALA A 90 -13.00 10.43 2.46
C ALA A 90 -13.65 9.43 1.47
N ALA A 91 -13.12 8.20 1.41
CA ALA A 91 -13.69 7.14 0.58
C ALA A 91 -15.10 6.77 1.04
N LEU A 92 -15.31 6.57 2.34
CA LEU A 92 -16.61 6.25 2.93
C LEU A 92 -17.62 7.39 2.75
N LYS A 93 -17.19 8.63 2.93
CA LYS A 93 -18.05 9.80 2.72
C LYS A 93 -18.53 9.92 1.27
N LYS A 94 -17.69 9.58 0.29
CA LYS A 94 -18.06 9.58 -1.14
C LYS A 94 -19.05 8.47 -1.47
N ALA A 95 -18.87 7.27 -0.92
CA ALA A 95 -19.80 6.15 -1.11
C ALA A 95 -21.22 6.54 -0.65
N ASN A 96 -21.33 7.15 0.53
CA ASN A 96 -22.61 7.61 1.07
C ASN A 96 -23.25 8.78 0.31
N ALA A 97 -22.48 9.53 -0.48
CA ALA A 97 -22.99 10.65 -1.27
C ALA A 97 -23.58 10.22 -2.63
N CYS A 98 -23.43 8.96 -3.01
CA CYS A 98 -23.89 8.42 -4.29
C CYS A 98 -25.17 7.55 -4.16
N LEU A 99 -25.72 7.45 -2.95
CA LEU A 99 -27.01 6.81 -2.61
C LEU A 99 -28.07 7.88 -2.36
#